data_AF-A0A2H0YTN3-F1
#
_entry.id   AF-A0A2H0YTN3-F1
#
_cell.length_a   1.000
_cell.length_b   1.000
_cell.length_c   1.000
_cell.angle_alpha   90.00
_cell.angle_beta   90.00
_cell.angle_gamma   90.00
#
_symmetry.space_group_name_H-M   'P 1'
#
loop_
_entity.id
_entity.type
_entity.pdbx_description
1 polymer ?
#
loop_
_entity_poly.entity_id
_entity_poly.type
_entity_poly.pdbx_seq_one_letter_code
_entity_poly.pdbx_strand_id
1 'polypeptide(L)'
;MYVSWSQTAHHGTAVTAVVDLIQKAERNALASVEGTDWILEQTSANSVTLRNSSSTISETIMLPNDATMDWNSKTSYIFSTPRGLTDETGSITIQTAEKATDIVIRSNGTLDVSSTAL
;
A
#
# COMPACT_ATOMS: atom_id res chain seq x y z
N MET A 1 -3.40 19.11 10.49
CA MET A 1 -4.72 18.47 10.29
C MET A 1 -4.53 17.01 10.63
N TYR A 2 -4.96 16.57 11.82
CA TYR A 2 -4.82 15.18 12.25
C TYR A 2 -6.05 14.41 11.77
N VAL A 3 -5.84 13.36 11.01
CA VAL A 3 -6.89 12.45 10.57
C VAL A 3 -6.74 11.18 11.40
N SER A 4 -7.68 10.90 12.30
CA SER A 4 -7.72 9.66 13.09
C SER A 4 -8.73 8.70 12.47
N TRP A 5 -8.40 7.41 12.34
CA TRP A 5 -9.42 6.39 12.03
C TRP A 5 -9.11 5.05 12.71
N SER A 6 -10.23 4.38 13.02
CA SER A 6 -10.43 3.32 14.00
C SER A 6 -9.96 1.94 13.53
N GLN A 7 -9.11 1.34 14.34
CA GLN A 7 -8.62 -0.03 14.27
C GLN A 7 -9.74 -1.01 14.66
N THR A 8 -10.15 -1.91 13.76
CA THR A 8 -11.01 -3.06 14.08
C THR A 8 -10.27 -4.36 13.77
N ALA A 9 -10.34 -5.30 14.69
CA ALA A 9 -9.31 -6.28 14.97
C ALA A 9 -9.46 -7.65 14.27
N HIS A 10 -8.30 -8.32 14.10
CA HIS A 10 -8.04 -9.77 14.04
C HIS A 10 -8.30 -10.65 12.81
N HIS A 11 -8.99 -10.21 11.75
CA HIS A 11 -8.86 -10.83 10.41
C HIS A 11 -8.10 -9.90 9.43
N GLY A 12 -7.52 -8.85 10.00
CA GLY A 12 -6.98 -7.67 9.32
C GLY A 12 -5.47 -7.61 9.21
N THR A 13 -4.69 -8.64 9.51
CA THR A 13 -3.21 -8.51 9.56
C THR A 13 -2.60 -8.21 8.19
N ALA A 14 -2.99 -8.95 7.14
CA ALA A 14 -2.46 -8.75 5.78
C ALA A 14 -2.90 -7.40 5.19
N VAL A 15 -4.20 -7.11 5.23
CA VAL A 15 -4.77 -5.86 4.73
C VAL A 15 -4.22 -4.66 5.50
N THR A 16 -4.19 -4.73 6.84
CA THR A 16 -3.64 -3.64 7.68
C THR A 16 -2.16 -3.44 7.40
N ALA A 17 -1.38 -4.52 7.26
CA ALA A 17 0.04 -4.41 6.95
C ALA A 17 0.28 -3.69 5.60
N VAL A 18 -0.50 -4.02 4.55
CA VAL A 18 -0.40 -3.33 3.25
C VAL A 18 -0.85 -1.87 3.36
N VAL A 19 -1.94 -1.59 4.08
CA VAL A 19 -2.42 -0.22 4.31
C VAL A 19 -1.39 0.60 5.09
N ASP A 20 -0.81 0.05 6.15
CA ASP A 20 0.22 0.69 6.97
C ASP A 20 1.47 1.00 6.14
N LEU A 21 1.84 0.11 5.21
CA LEU A 21 2.95 0.31 4.29
C LEU A 21 2.67 1.42 3.28
N ILE A 22 1.46 1.48 2.72
CA ILE A 22 1.02 2.58 1.85
C ILE A 22 1.10 3.91 2.61
N GLN A 23 0.57 3.96 3.83
CA GLN A 23 0.62 5.17 4.65
C GLN A 23 2.05 5.55 5.06
N LYS A 24 2.93 4.56 5.25
CA LYS A 24 4.36 4.80 5.48
C LYS A 24 5.02 5.41 4.25
N ALA A 25 4.67 4.96 3.04
CA ALA A 25 5.15 5.55 1.79
C ALA A 25 4.78 7.03 1.70
N GLU A 26 3.51 7.36 1.95
CA GLU A 26 3.01 8.75 2.01
C GLU A 26 3.77 9.58 3.05
N ARG A 27 3.86 9.12 4.30
CA ARG A 27 4.57 9.85 5.36
C ARG A 27 6.05 10.06 5.03
N ASN A 28 6.70 9.06 4.47
CA ASN A 28 8.10 9.19 4.09
C ASN A 28 8.28 10.19 2.94
N ALA A 29 7.39 10.19 1.96
CA ALA A 29 7.41 11.16 0.86
C ALA A 29 7.07 12.60 1.34
N LEU A 30 6.21 12.76 2.35
CA LEU A 30 5.97 14.05 3.01
C LEU A 30 7.18 14.56 3.80
N ALA A 31 7.93 13.65 4.44
CA ALA A 31 9.08 13.99 5.28
C ALA A 31 10.39 14.10 4.50
N SER A 32 10.43 13.66 3.24
CA SER A 32 11.63 13.66 2.43
C SER A 32 11.89 15.00 1.75
N VAL A 33 13.16 15.26 1.46
CA VAL A 33 13.55 16.38 0.58
C VAL A 33 13.08 16.12 -0.85
N GLU A 34 12.82 17.21 -1.58
CA GLU A 34 12.38 17.17 -2.98
C GLU A 34 13.31 16.28 -3.83
N GLY A 35 12.72 15.35 -4.59
CA GLY A 35 13.43 14.40 -5.45
C GLY A 35 13.66 13.00 -4.84
N THR A 36 13.22 12.73 -3.61
CA THR A 36 13.34 11.40 -2.98
C THR A 36 11.99 10.67 -2.97
N ASP A 37 11.50 10.33 -4.16
CA ASP A 37 10.21 9.64 -4.28
C ASP A 37 10.22 8.25 -3.63
N TRP A 38 9.06 7.82 -3.18
CA TRP A 38 8.87 6.55 -2.49
C TRP A 38 8.06 5.61 -3.37
N ILE A 39 8.54 4.39 -3.54
CA ILE A 39 8.02 3.41 -4.48
C ILE A 39 7.52 2.22 -3.67
N LEU A 40 6.22 1.96 -3.77
CA LEU A 40 5.59 0.76 -3.25
C LEU A 40 5.46 -0.24 -4.40
N GLU A 41 6.09 -1.41 -4.30
CA GLU A 41 6.26 -2.34 -5.41
C GLU A 41 5.88 -3.77 -5.03
N GLN A 42 5.10 -4.43 -5.88
CA GLN A 42 4.84 -5.85 -5.77
C GLN A 42 6.09 -6.63 -6.18
N THR A 43 6.67 -7.38 -5.23
CA THR A 43 7.89 -8.17 -5.46
C THR A 43 7.61 -9.65 -5.70
N SER A 44 6.45 -10.13 -5.28
CA SER A 44 5.91 -11.45 -5.61
C SER A 44 4.39 -11.45 -5.52
N ALA A 45 3.75 -12.57 -5.84
CA ALA A 45 2.31 -12.75 -5.67
C ALA A 45 1.83 -12.50 -4.22
N ASN A 46 2.70 -12.58 -3.22
CA ASN A 46 2.35 -12.40 -1.80
C ASN A 46 3.32 -11.46 -1.07
N SER A 47 4.11 -10.64 -1.77
CA SER A 47 5.08 -9.74 -1.17
C SER A 47 5.03 -8.34 -1.77
N VAL A 48 5.11 -7.33 -0.91
CA VAL A 48 5.19 -5.91 -1.27
C VAL A 48 6.37 -5.27 -0.56
N THR A 49 7.10 -4.42 -1.27
CA THR A 49 8.26 -3.71 -0.76
C THR A 49 8.07 -2.20 -0.90
N LEU A 50 8.41 -1.47 0.15
CA LEU A 50 8.57 -0.03 0.13
C LEU A 50 10.05 0.32 0.06
N ARG A 51 10.42 1.06 -0.99
CA ARG A 51 11.78 1.59 -1.20
C ARG A 51 11.72 3.05 -1.61
N ASN A 52 12.84 3.76 -1.55
CA ASN A 52 12.93 5.09 -2.15
C ASN A 52 13.48 5.01 -3.59
N SER A 53 13.51 6.16 -4.27
CA SER A 53 14.03 6.31 -5.65
C SER A 53 15.51 5.94 -5.79
N SER A 54 16.29 5.94 -4.69
CA SER A 54 17.68 5.46 -4.66
C SER A 54 17.80 3.95 -4.39
N SER A 55 16.70 3.21 -4.44
CA SER A 55 16.63 1.75 -4.21
C SER A 55 16.97 1.30 -2.78
N THR A 56 16.96 2.20 -1.80
CA THR A 56 17.06 1.82 -0.39
C THR A 56 15.74 1.22 0.05
N ILE A 57 15.76 -0.07 0.44
CA ILE A 57 14.60 -0.75 0.99
C ILE A 57 14.33 -0.23 2.40
N SER A 58 13.10 0.23 2.65
CA SER A 58 12.67 0.61 3.99
C SER A 58 11.95 -0.54 4.69
N GLU A 59 11.13 -1.28 3.97
CA GLU A 59 10.34 -2.37 4.54
C GLU A 59 9.81 -3.31 3.44
N THR A 60 9.71 -4.59 3.76
CA THR A 60 9.09 -5.61 2.92
C THR A 60 8.11 -6.38 3.78
N ILE A 61 6.90 -6.59 3.26
CA ILE A 61 5.84 -7.33 3.92
C ILE A 61 5.53 -8.56 3.09
N MET A 62 5.60 -9.73 3.73
CA MET A 62 5.10 -10.99 3.17
C MET A 62 3.73 -11.28 3.76
N LEU A 63 2.75 -11.48 2.87
CA LEU A 63 1.43 -11.93 3.26
C LEU A 63 1.47 -13.42 3.66
N PRO A 64 0.48 -13.88 4.45
CA PRO A 64 0.27 -15.30 4.71
C PRO A 64 0.24 -16.14 3.42
N ASN A 65 0.63 -17.41 3.50
CA ASN A 65 0.76 -18.29 2.34
C ASN A 65 -0.57 -18.54 1.59
N ASP A 66 -1.70 -18.34 2.26
CA ASP A 66 -3.05 -18.44 1.73
C ASP A 66 -3.59 -17.12 1.17
N ALA A 67 -2.76 -16.06 1.16
CA ALA A 67 -3.10 -14.75 0.65
C ALA A 67 -2.25 -14.37 -0.58
N THR A 68 -2.90 -13.82 -1.60
CA THR A 68 -2.26 -13.28 -2.80
C THR A 68 -2.66 -11.82 -3.01
N MET A 69 -1.83 -11.09 -3.74
CA MET A 69 -2.09 -9.74 -4.20
C MET A 69 -2.21 -9.70 -5.71
N ASP A 70 -3.27 -9.06 -6.18
CA ASP A 70 -3.44 -8.62 -7.56
C ASP A 70 -3.39 -7.09 -7.59
N TRP A 71 -2.49 -6.55 -8.39
CA TRP A 71 -2.29 -5.12 -8.56
C TRP A 71 -2.74 -4.79 -9.97
N ASN A 72 -3.95 -4.23 -10.10
CA ASN A 72 -4.70 -3.91 -11.32
C ASN A 72 -3.93 -3.63 -12.64
N SER A 73 -3.16 -4.60 -13.14
CA SER A 73 -2.16 -4.46 -14.21
C SER A 73 -0.97 -3.53 -13.91
N LYS A 74 -0.69 -3.25 -12.64
CA LYS A 74 0.49 -2.47 -12.20
C LYS A 74 1.39 -3.32 -11.33
N THR A 75 2.66 -2.96 -11.25
CA THR A 75 3.60 -3.59 -10.32
C THR A 75 4.10 -2.62 -9.26
N SER A 76 3.80 -1.33 -9.37
CA SER A 76 4.25 -0.32 -8.40
C SER A 76 3.37 0.94 -8.37
N TYR A 77 3.49 1.69 -7.28
CA TYR A 77 2.93 3.03 -7.07
C TYR A 77 4.04 3.98 -6.60
N ILE A 78 4.09 5.20 -7.15
CA ILE A 78 5.12 6.19 -6.81
C ILE A 78 4.49 7.33 -6.00
N PHE A 79 4.91 7.47 -4.75
CA PHE A 79 4.56 8.54 -3.83
C PHE A 79 5.57 9.69 -3.99
N SER A 80 5.14 10.75 -4.66
CA SER A 80 6.00 11.87 -5.02
C SER A 80 6.21 12.84 -3.87
N THR A 81 7.46 13.26 -3.71
CA THR A 81 7.85 14.32 -2.79
C THR A 81 7.49 15.72 -3.34
N PRO A 82 7.30 16.73 -2.48
CA PRO A 82 7.08 16.66 -1.03
C PRO A 82 5.61 16.42 -0.67
N ARG A 83 4.78 15.98 -1.63
CA ARG A 83 3.32 15.96 -1.48
C ARG A 83 2.79 14.69 -0.84
N GLY A 84 3.55 13.59 -0.86
CA GLY A 84 3.09 12.29 -0.37
C GLY A 84 2.00 11.66 -1.22
N LEU A 85 1.73 12.22 -2.40
CA LEU A 85 0.66 11.76 -3.27
C LEU A 85 1.20 10.77 -4.27
N THR A 86 0.39 9.76 -4.58
CA THR A 86 0.70 8.89 -5.72
C THR A 86 0.43 9.62 -7.03
N ASP A 87 1.26 9.33 -8.02
CA ASP A 87 1.13 9.76 -9.41
C ASP A 87 -0.24 9.44 -10.05
N GLU A 88 -0.92 8.38 -9.61
CA GLU A 88 -2.17 7.94 -10.21
C GLU A 88 -3.07 7.13 -9.27
N THR A 89 -4.34 7.03 -9.63
CA THR A 89 -5.27 6.16 -8.88
C THR A 89 -5.09 4.70 -9.31
N GLY A 90 -5.09 3.78 -8.36
CA GLY A 90 -5.07 2.35 -8.63
C GLY A 90 -5.67 1.53 -7.49
N SER A 91 -5.58 0.21 -7.61
CA SER A 91 -6.11 -0.72 -6.62
C SER A 91 -5.19 -1.92 -6.42
N ILE A 92 -5.16 -2.40 -5.19
CA ILE A 92 -4.53 -3.65 -4.77
C ILE A 92 -5.63 -4.53 -4.21
N THR A 93 -5.85 -5.70 -4.80
CA THR A 93 -6.78 -6.71 -4.31
C THR A 93 -6.00 -7.76 -3.54
N ILE A 94 -6.29 -7.90 -2.24
CA ILE A 94 -5.77 -8.99 -1.42
C ILE A 94 -6.82 -10.09 -1.38
N GLN A 95 -6.48 -11.25 -1.94
CA GLN A 95 -7.36 -12.40 -1.99
C GLN A 95 -6.89 -13.48 -1.02
N THR A 96 -7.80 -13.98 -0.20
CA THR A 96 -7.62 -15.19 0.61
C THR A 96 -8.62 -16.27 0.16
N ALA A 97 -8.56 -17.45 0.76
CA ALA A 97 -9.54 -18.52 0.49
C ALA A 97 -11.00 -18.11 0.81
N GLU A 98 -11.21 -17.15 1.70
CA GLU A 98 -12.54 -16.79 2.22
C GLU A 98 -13.05 -15.45 1.70
N LYS A 99 -12.15 -14.58 1.22
CA LYS A 99 -12.47 -13.17 1.01
C LYS A 99 -11.55 -12.50 -0.01
N ALA A 100 -12.09 -11.53 -0.74
CA ALA A 100 -11.32 -10.55 -1.50
C ALA A 100 -11.46 -9.17 -0.85
N THR A 101 -10.35 -8.47 -0.69
CA THR A 101 -10.32 -7.10 -0.17
C THR A 101 -9.63 -6.18 -1.15
N ASP A 102 -10.36 -5.19 -1.66
CA ASP A 102 -9.84 -4.17 -2.55
C ASP A 102 -9.40 -2.95 -1.75
N ILE A 103 -8.16 -2.52 -1.97
CA ILE A 103 -7.58 -1.29 -1.45
C ILE A 103 -7.41 -0.35 -2.63
N VAL A 104 -8.22 0.70 -2.71
CA VAL A 104 -8.12 1.73 -3.76
C VAL A 104 -7.24 2.86 -3.25
N ILE A 105 -6.11 3.07 -3.93
CA ILE A 105 -5.18 4.16 -3.68
C ILE A 105 -5.52 5.28 -4.65
N ARG A 106 -5.94 6.45 -4.15
CA ARG A 106 -6.24 7.60 -5.00
C ARG A 106 -5.06 8.56 -5.10
N SER A 107 -4.92 9.20 -6.26
CA SER A 107 -3.89 10.24 -6.50
C SER A 107 -4.04 11.50 -5.64
N ASN A 108 -5.15 11.64 -4.92
CA ASN A 108 -5.34 12.68 -3.91
C ASN A 108 -4.91 12.25 -2.48
N GLY A 109 -4.32 11.07 -2.32
CA GLY A 109 -3.83 10.55 -1.03
C GLY A 109 -4.89 9.83 -0.21
N THR A 110 -6.12 9.69 -0.71
CA THR A 110 -7.16 8.93 0.00
C THR A 110 -7.05 7.43 -0.29
N LEU A 111 -7.37 6.63 0.73
CA LEU A 111 -7.45 5.18 0.65
C LEU A 111 -8.89 4.75 0.92
N ASP A 112 -9.47 3.95 0.02
CA ASP A 112 -10.70 3.22 0.31
C ASP A 112 -10.39 1.73 0.44
N VAL A 113 -11.00 1.09 1.43
CA VAL A 113 -10.87 -0.35 1.64
C VAL A 113 -12.26 -0.97 1.62
N SER A 114 -12.50 -1.86 0.66
CA SER A 114 -13.75 -2.61 0.51
C SER A 114 -13.50 -4.10 0.46
N SER A 115 -14.49 -4.88 0.87
CA SER A 115 -14.30 -6.27 1.27
C SER A 115 -15.51 -7.09 0.81
N THR A 116 -15.26 -8.16 0.08
CA THR A 116 -16.28 -9.04 -0.50
C THR A 116 -16.01 -10.48 -0.09
N ALA A 117 -17.01 -11.17 0.46
CA ALA A 117 -16.92 -12.60 0.76
C ALA A 117 -16.89 -13.42 -0.54
N LEU A 118 -16.15 -14.53 -0.55
CA LEU A 118 -16.02 -15.44 -1.69
C LEU A 118 -16.96 -16.66 -1.58
#